data_AF-A0A2P4X2Z8-F1
#
_entry.id   AF-A0A2P4X2Z8-F1
#
_cell.length_a   1.000
_cell.length_b   1.000
_cell.length_c   1.000
_cell.angle_alpha   90.00
_cell.angle_beta   90.00
_cell.angle_gamma   90.00
#
_symmetry.space_group_name_H-M   'P 1'
#
loop_
_entity.id
_entity.type
_entity.pdbx_description
1 polymer ?
#
loop_
_entity_poly.entity_id
_entity_poly.type
_entity_poly.pdbx_seq_one_letter_code
_entity_poly.pdbx_strand_id
1 'polypeptide(L)'
;MDAPASEDSSLVIFNRKDEYPKTKRVTFRRDKPFSIDAVYDESAKTYLPPDYVMDIGKYTISGMPAQEAGAEIPKIRVNVQQDMNGLFSVSSSQLMQEIKEEEKPTEAEGDEKKEGDEKKEDKPVEPKKKRFRKIELTVQAQVGGLSVADVSTATEQELKMAQQDRVIEETFNKRNELESFVYEMRNQITDKLAGFITSDEKSNLETKLMETEDWLYTDEGFDSTKSVYQQKLDDMRKLSSPVEFRLTESTERGVAQAELTAVLEEYKRMVNSGDDAYSHWTEEEKTKLRQTCVDAETWLFDGLTKQADLGPTDAPVITSAAIRSKIVAVRAVALPITTKPKPLPKVETPAAPEPSEAEAAPADSKDEAEKMDLD
;
A
#
# COMPACT_ATOMS: atom_id res chain seq x y z
N MET A 1 -12.51 46.52 -25.34
CA MET A 1 -13.67 46.90 -26.16
C MET A 1 -14.88 46.29 -25.51
N ASP A 2 -15.81 47.12 -25.05
CA ASP A 2 -17.12 46.69 -24.55
C ASP A 2 -18.05 46.51 -25.75
N ALA A 3 -18.67 45.32 -25.88
CA ALA A 3 -19.61 45.01 -26.96
C ALA A 3 -21.05 45.09 -26.42
N PRO A 4 -21.97 45.78 -27.12
CA PRO A 4 -23.38 45.87 -26.74
C PRO A 4 -24.12 44.56 -27.01
N ALA A 5 -25.21 44.35 -26.27
CA ALA A 5 -25.99 43.12 -26.26
C ALA A 5 -27.03 43.08 -27.40
N SER A 6 -26.70 42.45 -28.53
CA SER A 6 -27.58 41.61 -29.37
C SER A 6 -26.81 41.15 -30.63
N GLU A 7 -27.00 39.89 -31.03
CA GLU A 7 -26.37 39.13 -32.13
C GLU A 7 -25.11 38.34 -31.74
N ASP A 8 -25.06 37.07 -32.15
CA ASP A 8 -24.11 36.05 -31.69
C ASP A 8 -22.64 36.52 -31.73
N SER A 9 -22.09 36.82 -30.55
CA SER A 9 -20.70 37.23 -30.41
C SER A 9 -19.79 36.00 -30.48
N SER A 10 -19.29 35.68 -31.67
CA SER A 10 -18.28 34.64 -31.87
C SER A 10 -16.86 35.21 -31.68
N LEU A 11 -15.94 34.39 -31.15
CA LEU A 11 -14.54 34.77 -30.94
C LEU A 11 -13.64 33.57 -31.22
N VAL A 12 -12.66 33.73 -32.12
CA VAL A 12 -11.65 32.71 -32.38
C VAL A 12 -10.68 32.63 -31.21
N ILE A 13 -10.78 31.54 -30.43
CA ILE A 13 -9.94 31.32 -29.25
C ILE A 13 -8.63 30.65 -29.62
N PHE A 14 -8.63 29.58 -30.41
CA PHE A 14 -7.42 28.86 -30.80
C PHE A 14 -7.26 28.90 -32.31
N ASN A 15 -6.10 29.37 -32.78
CA ASN A 15 -5.84 29.47 -34.21
C ASN A 15 -5.28 28.15 -34.74
N ARG A 16 -5.45 27.92 -36.03
CA ARG A 16 -4.79 26.79 -36.71
C ARG A 16 -3.26 26.87 -36.51
N LYS A 17 -2.65 25.72 -36.21
CA LYS A 17 -1.22 25.57 -35.88
C LYS A 17 -0.79 26.22 -34.55
N ASP A 18 -1.73 26.61 -33.69
CA ASP A 18 -1.39 26.88 -32.29
C ASP A 18 -0.83 25.60 -31.64
N GLU A 19 0.21 25.77 -30.81
CA GLU A 19 0.72 24.70 -29.94
C GLU A 19 -0.25 24.43 -28.78
N TYR A 20 -0.36 23.17 -28.36
CA TYR A 20 -1.14 22.71 -27.19
C TYR A 20 -0.26 21.84 -26.28
N PRO A 21 -0.50 21.80 -24.95
CA PRO A 21 -1.65 22.35 -24.22
C PRO A 21 -1.63 23.88 -24.10
N LYS A 22 -2.79 24.51 -24.21
CA LYS A 22 -2.92 25.98 -24.19
C LYS A 22 -4.18 26.41 -23.47
N THR A 23 -4.06 27.37 -22.55
CA THR A 23 -5.19 27.96 -21.81
C THR A 23 -5.35 29.42 -22.18
N LYS A 24 -6.59 29.85 -22.44
CA LYS A 24 -6.96 31.25 -22.64
C LYS A 24 -8.09 31.65 -21.70
N ARG A 25 -8.08 32.91 -21.27
CA ARG A 25 -9.10 33.46 -20.37
C ARG A 25 -10.01 34.43 -21.12
N VAL A 26 -11.30 34.19 -21.06
CA VAL A 26 -12.33 35.06 -21.62
C VAL A 26 -13.10 35.68 -20.46
N THR A 27 -13.45 36.96 -20.58
CA THR A 27 -14.23 37.68 -19.56
C THR A 27 -15.58 38.09 -20.14
N PHE A 28 -16.65 37.65 -19.48
CA PHE A 28 -18.03 37.98 -19.81
C PHE A 28 -18.62 38.92 -18.75
N ARG A 29 -19.58 39.76 -19.14
CA ARG A 29 -20.42 40.53 -18.20
C ARG A 29 -21.84 39.99 -18.28
N ARG A 30 -22.20 39.11 -17.34
CA ARG A 30 -23.49 38.41 -17.27
C ARG A 30 -23.87 38.20 -15.81
N ASP A 31 -25.17 38.21 -15.53
CA ASP A 31 -25.79 38.00 -14.21
C ASP A 31 -26.71 36.77 -14.17
N LYS A 32 -26.95 36.11 -15.32
CA LYS A 32 -27.82 34.94 -15.48
C LYS A 32 -27.07 33.76 -16.12
N PRO A 33 -27.55 32.51 -15.92
CA PRO A 33 -27.05 31.32 -16.61
C PRO A 33 -26.92 31.54 -18.11
N PHE A 34 -25.80 31.09 -18.68
CA PHE A 34 -25.53 31.20 -20.11
C PHE A 34 -24.73 29.99 -20.61
N SER A 35 -24.79 29.75 -21.92
CA SER A 35 -24.05 28.67 -22.57
C SER A 35 -22.94 29.24 -23.45
N ILE A 36 -21.86 28.49 -23.56
CA ILE A 36 -20.75 28.70 -24.49
C ILE A 36 -20.75 27.51 -25.44
N ASP A 37 -21.04 27.76 -26.71
CA ASP A 37 -20.93 26.76 -27.76
C ASP A 37 -19.53 26.83 -28.36
N ALA A 38 -18.78 25.73 -28.28
CA ALA A 38 -17.47 25.57 -28.88
C ALA A 38 -17.65 24.93 -30.26
N VAL A 39 -17.21 25.64 -31.29
CA VAL A 39 -17.35 25.23 -32.69
C VAL A 39 -16.06 25.48 -33.45
N TYR A 40 -15.82 24.70 -34.49
CA TYR A 40 -14.80 25.00 -35.48
C TYR A 40 -15.18 26.27 -36.26
N ASP A 41 -14.19 27.12 -36.50
CA ASP A 41 -14.35 28.28 -37.38
C ASP A 41 -14.54 27.83 -38.84
N GLU A 42 -15.24 28.64 -39.66
CA GLU A 42 -15.51 28.28 -41.07
C GLU A 42 -14.24 28.04 -41.89
N SER A 43 -13.14 28.71 -41.55
CA SER A 43 -11.84 28.50 -42.21
C SER A 43 -11.31 27.06 -42.01
N ALA A 44 -11.79 26.33 -41.00
CA ALA A 44 -11.43 24.95 -40.72
C ALA A 44 -12.04 23.95 -41.72
N LYS A 45 -13.14 24.29 -42.41
CA LYS A 45 -13.87 23.38 -43.32
C LYS A 45 -12.97 22.74 -44.38
N THR A 46 -11.98 23.48 -44.89
CA THR A 46 -11.04 22.99 -45.91
C THR A 46 -10.01 21.99 -45.38
N TYR A 47 -9.91 21.84 -44.06
CA TYR A 47 -8.93 20.99 -43.39
C TYR A 47 -9.56 19.82 -42.62
N LEU A 48 -10.90 19.78 -42.57
CA LEU A 48 -11.62 18.73 -41.87
C LEU A 48 -12.00 17.59 -42.82
N PRO A 49 -12.12 16.34 -42.32
CA PRO A 49 -12.53 15.19 -43.12
C PRO A 49 -13.93 15.37 -43.75
N PRO A 50 -14.27 14.68 -44.85
CA PRO A 50 -15.54 14.88 -45.57
C PRO A 50 -16.81 14.79 -44.71
N ASP A 51 -16.81 13.95 -43.66
CA ASP A 51 -17.93 13.76 -42.72
C ASP A 51 -17.65 14.45 -41.38
N TYR A 52 -17.35 15.75 -41.41
CA TYR A 52 -17.04 16.51 -40.21
C TYR A 52 -18.29 16.99 -39.45
N VAL A 53 -18.13 17.17 -38.14
CA VAL A 53 -19.07 17.92 -37.29
C VAL A 53 -18.35 19.21 -36.87
N MET A 54 -18.98 20.36 -37.11
CA MET A 54 -18.43 21.67 -36.71
C MET A 54 -18.53 21.90 -35.21
N ASP A 55 -19.50 21.28 -34.55
CA ASP A 55 -19.74 21.43 -33.13
C ASP A 55 -18.79 20.56 -32.32
N ILE A 56 -18.02 21.20 -31.43
CA ILE A 56 -17.06 20.55 -30.53
C ILE A 56 -17.72 20.22 -29.20
N GLY A 57 -18.59 21.12 -28.71
CA GLY A 57 -19.39 20.88 -27.50
C GLY A 57 -20.01 22.14 -26.93
N LYS A 58 -20.94 21.96 -26.00
CA LYS A 58 -21.69 23.03 -25.34
C LYS A 58 -21.42 23.04 -23.85
N TYR A 59 -21.11 24.22 -23.31
CA TYR A 59 -20.76 24.39 -21.90
C TYR A 59 -21.72 25.37 -21.24
N THR A 60 -22.51 24.88 -20.29
CA THR A 60 -23.48 25.72 -19.56
C THR A 60 -22.89 26.16 -18.23
N ILE A 61 -22.78 27.48 -18.05
CA ILE A 61 -22.27 28.11 -16.84
C ILE A 61 -23.46 28.56 -15.99
N SER A 62 -23.49 28.10 -14.74
CA SER A 62 -24.59 28.34 -13.79
C SER A 62 -24.07 28.53 -12.36
N GLY A 63 -24.97 28.72 -11.40
CA GLY A 63 -24.61 28.92 -9.99
C GLY A 63 -24.24 30.37 -9.64
N MET A 64 -24.67 31.35 -10.44
CA MET A 64 -24.49 32.77 -10.10
C MET A 64 -25.36 33.16 -8.89
N PRO A 65 -24.82 33.88 -7.89
CA PRO A 65 -25.60 34.36 -6.76
C PRO A 65 -26.56 35.48 -7.19
N ALA A 66 -27.69 35.59 -6.50
CA ALA A 66 -28.64 36.68 -6.69
C ALA A 66 -27.96 38.04 -6.48
N GLN A 67 -28.18 38.97 -7.42
CA GLN A 67 -27.65 40.32 -7.35
C GLN A 67 -28.68 41.28 -6.75
N GLU A 68 -28.23 42.32 -6.05
CA GLU A 68 -29.09 43.38 -5.53
C GLU A 68 -29.71 44.19 -6.68
N ALA A 69 -30.94 44.69 -6.48
CA ALA A 69 -31.62 45.50 -7.48
C ALA A 69 -30.83 46.80 -7.75
N GLY A 70 -30.33 46.96 -8.98
CA GLY A 70 -29.51 48.10 -9.40
C GLY A 70 -27.99 47.91 -9.25
N ALA A 71 -27.51 46.70 -8.91
CA ALA A 71 -26.09 46.38 -8.96
C ALA A 71 -25.54 46.34 -10.40
N GLU A 72 -24.26 46.70 -10.58
CA GLU A 72 -23.57 46.53 -11.87
C GLU A 72 -23.48 45.06 -12.26
N ILE A 73 -23.60 44.75 -13.55
CA ILE A 73 -23.50 43.38 -14.08
C ILE A 73 -22.11 42.82 -13.74
N PRO A 74 -22.03 41.67 -13.02
CA PRO A 74 -20.76 41.15 -12.54
C PRO A 74 -19.87 40.62 -13.67
N LYS A 75 -18.56 40.62 -13.44
CA LYS A 75 -17.56 40.12 -14.38
C LYS A 75 -17.32 38.63 -14.13
N ILE A 76 -17.57 37.79 -15.12
CA ILE A 76 -17.32 36.35 -15.07
C ILE A 76 -16.07 36.04 -15.90
N ARG A 77 -15.06 35.42 -15.29
CA ARG A 77 -13.84 34.95 -15.94
C ARG A 77 -13.95 33.46 -16.21
N VAL A 78 -13.87 33.08 -17.46
CA VAL A 78 -13.91 31.68 -17.91
C VAL A 78 -12.55 31.34 -18.50
N ASN A 79 -11.90 30.32 -17.96
CA ASN A 79 -10.69 29.75 -18.56
C ASN A 79 -11.11 28.60 -19.47
N VAL A 80 -10.76 28.72 -20.75
CA VAL A 80 -10.94 27.70 -21.77
C VAL A 80 -9.58 27.15 -22.15
N GLN A 81 -9.50 25.85 -22.39
CA GLN A 81 -8.22 25.19 -22.67
C GLN A 81 -8.35 24.17 -23.80
N GLN A 82 -7.22 23.94 -24.46
CA GLN A 82 -6.95 22.74 -25.22
C GLN A 82 -5.94 21.92 -24.41
N ASP A 83 -6.28 20.69 -24.05
CA ASP A 83 -5.44 19.84 -23.20
C ASP A 83 -4.31 19.15 -23.99
N MET A 84 -3.53 18.29 -23.33
CA MET A 84 -2.43 17.54 -23.97
C MET A 84 -2.93 16.54 -25.03
N ASN A 85 -4.20 16.14 -24.97
CA ASN A 85 -4.83 15.26 -25.95
C ASN A 85 -5.46 16.05 -27.11
N GLY A 86 -5.33 17.38 -27.11
CA GLY A 86 -5.92 18.26 -28.11
C GLY A 86 -7.42 18.51 -27.90
N LEU A 87 -8.01 18.07 -26.78
CA LEU A 87 -9.43 18.24 -26.49
C LEU A 87 -9.71 19.63 -25.91
N PHE A 88 -10.74 20.27 -26.45
CA PHE A 88 -11.23 21.54 -25.93
C PHE A 88 -12.05 21.30 -24.66
N SER A 89 -11.84 22.10 -23.62
CA SER A 89 -12.65 22.09 -22.41
C SER A 89 -12.71 23.47 -21.74
N VAL A 90 -13.76 23.71 -20.96
CA VAL A 90 -13.84 24.85 -20.04
C VAL A 90 -13.31 24.39 -18.68
N SER A 91 -12.13 24.87 -18.27
CA SER A 91 -11.43 24.37 -17.08
C SER A 91 -11.88 25.01 -15.78
N SER A 92 -12.33 26.28 -15.82
CA SER A 92 -12.86 26.97 -14.65
C SER A 92 -13.69 28.18 -15.05
N SER A 93 -14.68 28.52 -14.22
CA SER A 93 -15.50 29.71 -14.35
C SER A 93 -15.64 30.41 -12.99
N GLN A 94 -15.34 31.70 -12.94
CA GLN A 94 -15.31 32.47 -11.69
C GLN A 94 -16.01 33.82 -11.84
N LEU A 95 -16.98 34.11 -10.98
CA LEU A 95 -17.62 35.41 -10.85
C LEU A 95 -16.81 36.33 -9.94
N MET A 96 -16.54 37.55 -10.39
CA MET A 96 -15.86 38.61 -9.66
C MET A 96 -16.91 39.58 -9.11
N GLN A 97 -17.32 39.42 -7.85
CA GLN A 97 -18.27 40.30 -7.18
C GLN A 97 -17.53 41.47 -6.54
N GLU A 98 -17.94 42.70 -6.86
CA GLU A 98 -17.36 43.90 -6.23
C GLU A 98 -17.84 44.01 -4.78
N ILE A 99 -16.91 44.17 -3.83
CA ILE A 99 -17.26 44.44 -2.44
C ILE A 99 -17.42 45.97 -2.32
N LYS A 100 -18.65 46.44 -2.08
CA LYS A 100 -18.88 47.84 -1.68
C LYS A 100 -18.39 48.01 -0.24
N GLU A 101 -17.40 48.88 -0.05
CA GLU A 101 -16.94 49.29 1.28
C GLU A 101 -17.99 50.24 1.88
N GLU A 102 -18.72 49.83 2.92
CA GLU A 102 -19.52 50.76 3.72
C GLU A 102 -18.56 51.64 4.54
N GLU A 103 -18.55 52.95 4.25
CA GLU A 103 -17.84 53.94 5.05
C GLU A 103 -18.45 54.01 6.46
N LYS A 104 -17.65 53.72 7.50
CA LYS A 104 -17.96 54.17 8.87
C LYS A 104 -17.44 55.60 9.05
N PRO A 105 -18.19 56.51 9.70
CA PRO A 105 -17.74 57.90 9.89
C PRO A 105 -16.65 58.04 10.95
N THR A 106 -15.90 59.13 10.78
CA THR A 106 -14.71 59.62 11.50
C THR A 106 -14.91 59.96 12.97
N GLU A 107 -13.82 59.84 13.75
CA GLU A 107 -13.54 60.76 14.87
C GLU A 107 -12.13 61.37 14.71
N ALA A 108 -12.07 62.67 14.99
CA ALA A 108 -10.95 63.59 14.83
C ALA A 108 -10.28 63.90 16.18
N GLU A 109 -9.09 64.51 16.10
CA GLU A 109 -8.36 65.38 17.07
C GLU A 109 -6.87 64.94 17.16
N GLY A 110 -5.87 65.82 17.12
CA GLY A 110 -5.83 67.29 17.05
C GLY A 110 -4.41 67.82 16.83
N ASP A 111 -4.31 69.13 16.52
CA ASP A 111 -3.27 70.15 16.81
C ASP A 111 -1.76 69.81 16.68
N GLU A 112 -0.84 70.64 16.15
CA GLU A 112 -0.73 72.11 16.20
C GLU A 112 0.42 72.63 15.26
N LYS A 113 0.19 73.82 14.65
CA LYS A 113 1.09 74.94 14.21
C LYS A 113 2.12 74.90 13.03
N LYS A 114 1.89 75.90 12.13
CA LYS A 114 2.79 76.94 11.51
C LYS A 114 3.88 76.49 10.51
N GLU A 115 4.20 77.19 9.41
CA GLU A 115 3.84 78.47 8.76
C GLU A 115 4.48 78.40 7.35
N GLY A 116 3.90 79.04 6.31
CA GLY A 116 4.66 79.38 5.08
C GLY A 116 4.06 79.01 3.71
N ASP A 117 3.16 79.87 3.25
CA ASP A 117 3.01 80.46 1.90
C ASP A 117 3.10 79.64 0.57
N GLU A 118 2.01 79.84 -0.19
CA GLU A 118 1.84 79.93 -1.65
C GLU A 118 1.72 78.71 -2.61
N LYS A 119 0.59 78.79 -3.35
CA LYS A 119 0.21 78.28 -4.68
C LYS A 119 -0.42 76.88 -4.83
N LYS A 120 -1.72 76.94 -5.16
CA LYS A 120 -2.56 75.90 -5.76
C LYS A 120 -1.96 75.35 -7.05
N GLU A 121 -1.79 74.03 -7.11
CA GLU A 121 -1.95 73.24 -8.33
C GLU A 121 -2.81 71.99 -8.00
N ASP A 122 -3.84 71.77 -8.82
CA ASP A 122 -4.73 70.62 -8.80
C ASP A 122 -3.94 69.31 -8.96
N LYS A 123 -3.97 68.43 -7.95
CA LYS A 123 -3.62 67.01 -8.14
C LYS A 123 -4.87 66.25 -8.58
N PRO A 124 -4.80 65.43 -9.65
CA PRO A 124 -5.90 64.54 -10.01
C PRO A 124 -6.11 63.51 -8.90
N VAL A 125 -7.36 63.36 -8.44
CA VAL A 125 -7.77 62.30 -7.53
C VAL A 125 -7.58 60.96 -8.23
N GLU A 126 -6.64 60.13 -7.74
CA GLU A 126 -6.51 58.73 -8.18
C GLU A 126 -7.76 57.94 -7.75
N PRO A 127 -8.44 57.21 -8.67
CA PRO A 127 -9.59 56.40 -8.30
C PRO A 127 -9.17 55.19 -7.45
N LYS A 128 -9.78 55.07 -6.26
CA LYS A 128 -9.60 53.94 -5.32
C LYS A 128 -9.80 52.59 -6.04
N LYS A 129 -8.85 51.65 -5.87
CA LYS A 129 -8.92 50.30 -6.45
C LYS A 129 -10.04 49.46 -5.81
N LYS A 130 -11.11 49.20 -6.57
CA LYS A 130 -12.22 48.30 -6.23
C LYS A 130 -11.71 46.88 -5.89
N ARG A 131 -12.09 46.32 -4.74
CA ARG A 131 -11.77 44.94 -4.32
C ARG A 131 -12.88 43.98 -4.78
N PHE A 132 -12.49 42.80 -5.27
CA PHE A 132 -13.41 41.78 -5.80
C PHE A 132 -13.32 40.46 -5.04
N ARG A 133 -14.46 39.87 -4.68
CA ARG A 133 -14.60 38.48 -4.21
C ARG A 133 -14.73 37.55 -5.41
N LYS A 134 -14.02 36.42 -5.38
CA LYS A 134 -14.11 35.37 -6.41
C LYS A 134 -15.09 34.30 -5.94
N ILE A 135 -16.06 33.96 -6.79
CA ILE A 135 -17.04 32.90 -6.56
C ILE A 135 -16.91 31.92 -7.72
N GLU A 136 -16.64 30.66 -7.42
CA GLU A 136 -16.57 29.60 -8.43
C GLU A 136 -17.97 29.24 -8.93
N LEU A 137 -18.11 29.15 -10.24
CA LEU A 137 -19.38 28.84 -10.93
C LEU A 137 -19.36 27.40 -11.43
N THR A 138 -20.54 26.78 -11.49
CA THR A 138 -20.70 25.42 -12.00
C THR A 138 -20.65 25.42 -13.53
N VAL A 139 -19.86 24.50 -14.09
CA VAL A 139 -19.76 24.28 -15.54
C VAL A 139 -20.31 22.89 -15.85
N GLN A 140 -21.36 22.82 -16.67
CA GLN A 140 -21.88 21.56 -17.21
C GLN A 140 -21.46 21.44 -18.67
N ALA A 141 -20.71 20.39 -18.99
CA ALA A 141 -20.25 20.12 -20.36
C ALA A 141 -21.17 19.11 -21.06
N GLN A 142 -21.54 19.42 -22.29
CA GLN A 142 -22.19 18.54 -23.24
C GLN A 142 -21.24 18.41 -24.43
N VAL A 143 -20.39 17.40 -24.38
CA VAL A 143 -19.33 17.13 -25.37
C VAL A 143 -19.56 15.76 -25.99
N GLY A 144 -18.89 15.47 -27.10
CA GLY A 144 -18.85 14.12 -27.64
C GLY A 144 -18.25 13.12 -26.63
N GLY A 145 -18.73 11.87 -26.67
CA GLY A 145 -18.31 10.81 -25.75
C GLY A 145 -19.48 10.23 -24.96
N LEU A 146 -19.18 9.26 -24.12
CA LEU A 146 -20.16 8.63 -23.23
C LEU A 146 -20.47 9.56 -22.05
N SER A 147 -21.74 9.59 -21.62
CA SER A 147 -22.08 10.26 -20.36
C SER A 147 -21.48 9.52 -19.18
N VAL A 148 -21.37 10.18 -18.02
CA VAL A 148 -20.90 9.54 -16.79
C VAL A 148 -21.75 8.30 -16.44
N ALA A 149 -23.06 8.36 -16.70
CA ALA A 149 -23.96 7.24 -16.47
C ALA A 149 -23.71 6.07 -17.44
N ASP A 150 -23.47 6.38 -18.72
CA ASP A 150 -23.13 5.36 -19.72
C ASP A 150 -21.78 4.71 -19.43
N VAL A 151 -20.77 5.50 -19.02
CA VAL A 151 -19.46 4.98 -18.60
C VAL A 151 -19.60 4.06 -17.39
N SER A 152 -20.38 4.45 -16.38
CA SER A 152 -20.65 3.61 -15.21
C SER A 152 -21.28 2.29 -15.62
N THR A 153 -22.32 2.34 -16.47
CA THR A 153 -23.02 1.15 -16.96
C THR A 153 -22.10 0.23 -17.76
N ALA A 154 -21.30 0.79 -18.68
CA ALA A 154 -20.34 0.02 -19.47
C ALA A 154 -19.25 -0.60 -18.59
N THR A 155 -18.77 0.13 -17.57
CA THR A 155 -17.77 -0.36 -16.61
C THR A 155 -18.31 -1.52 -15.79
N GLU A 156 -19.55 -1.44 -15.32
CA GLU A 156 -20.21 -2.54 -14.59
C GLU A 156 -20.40 -3.78 -15.47
N GLN A 157 -20.77 -3.59 -16.74
CA GLN A 157 -20.89 -4.69 -17.70
C GLN A 157 -19.54 -5.37 -17.97
N GLU A 158 -18.48 -4.57 -18.18
CA GLU A 158 -17.12 -5.07 -18.37
C GLU A 158 -16.66 -5.87 -17.15
N LEU A 159 -16.87 -5.34 -15.94
CA LEU A 159 -16.52 -6.04 -14.70
C LEU A 159 -17.28 -7.36 -14.56
N LYS A 160 -18.54 -7.40 -14.96
CA LYS A 160 -19.35 -8.62 -14.95
C LYS A 160 -18.81 -9.68 -15.92
N MET A 161 -18.43 -9.27 -17.14
CA MET A 161 -17.83 -10.18 -18.12
C MET A 161 -16.47 -10.69 -17.64
N ALA A 162 -15.59 -9.80 -17.16
CA ALA A 162 -14.30 -10.16 -16.61
C ALA A 162 -14.41 -11.13 -15.41
N GLN A 163 -15.40 -10.91 -14.53
CA GLN A 163 -15.66 -11.82 -13.41
C GLN A 163 -16.16 -13.18 -13.88
N GLN A 164 -16.99 -13.24 -14.93
CA GLN A 164 -17.44 -14.50 -15.52
C GLN A 164 -16.27 -15.28 -16.13
N ASP A 165 -15.42 -14.61 -16.92
CA ASP A 165 -14.22 -15.23 -17.52
C ASP A 165 -13.29 -15.78 -16.44
N ARG A 166 -13.07 -15.00 -15.38
CA ARG A 166 -12.27 -15.43 -14.23
C ARG A 166 -12.85 -16.68 -13.55
N VAL A 167 -14.17 -16.73 -13.34
CA VAL A 167 -14.81 -17.91 -12.72
C VAL A 167 -14.67 -19.14 -13.61
N ILE A 168 -14.79 -18.98 -14.93
CA ILE A 168 -14.60 -20.08 -15.90
C ILE A 168 -13.15 -20.59 -15.83
N GLU A 169 -12.16 -19.69 -15.90
CA GLU A 169 -10.74 -20.04 -15.82
C GLU A 169 -10.40 -20.73 -14.49
N GLU A 170 -10.82 -20.16 -13.36
CA GLU A 170 -10.56 -20.75 -12.05
C GLU A 170 -11.24 -22.11 -11.87
N THR A 171 -12.40 -22.32 -12.48
CA THR A 171 -13.11 -23.61 -12.46
C THR A 171 -12.37 -24.65 -13.30
N PHE A 172 -11.95 -24.28 -14.50
CA PHE A 172 -11.15 -25.15 -15.38
C PHE A 172 -9.81 -25.53 -14.74
N ASN A 173 -9.10 -24.57 -14.16
CA ASN A 173 -7.84 -24.82 -13.46
C ASN A 173 -8.05 -25.76 -12.27
N LYS A 174 -9.16 -25.62 -11.53
CA LYS A 174 -9.46 -26.51 -10.40
C LYS A 174 -9.80 -27.94 -10.85
N ARG A 175 -10.50 -28.10 -11.99
CA ARG A 175 -10.72 -29.41 -12.61
C ARG A 175 -9.40 -30.07 -13.00
N ASN A 176 -8.50 -29.31 -13.65
CA ASN A 176 -7.19 -29.83 -14.05
C ASN A 176 -6.31 -30.18 -12.85
N GLU A 177 -6.37 -29.41 -11.76
CA GLU A 177 -5.70 -29.75 -10.50
C GLU A 177 -6.22 -31.08 -9.94
N LEU A 178 -7.54 -31.28 -9.94
CA LEU A 178 -8.16 -32.54 -9.50
C LEU A 178 -7.73 -33.71 -10.37
N GLU A 179 -7.79 -33.57 -11.69
CA GLU A 179 -7.37 -34.59 -12.66
C GLU A 179 -5.89 -34.95 -12.49
N SER A 180 -5.01 -33.95 -12.39
CA SER A 180 -3.58 -34.15 -12.17
C SER A 180 -3.30 -34.88 -10.86
N PHE A 181 -4.00 -34.49 -9.78
CA PHE A 181 -3.88 -35.15 -8.48
C PHE A 181 -4.29 -36.62 -8.55
N VAL A 182 -5.37 -36.96 -9.27
CA VAL A 182 -5.82 -38.36 -9.41
C VAL A 182 -4.73 -39.22 -10.07
N TYR A 183 -4.14 -38.73 -11.16
CA TYR A 183 -3.07 -39.45 -11.85
C TYR A 183 -1.78 -39.57 -11.03
N GLU A 184 -1.36 -38.48 -10.40
CA GLU A 184 -0.16 -38.47 -9.57
C GLU A 184 -0.32 -39.42 -8.38
N MET A 185 -1.42 -39.30 -7.63
CA MET A 185 -1.65 -40.09 -6.43
C MET A 185 -1.75 -41.58 -6.76
N ARG A 186 -2.39 -41.96 -7.88
CA ARG A 186 -2.44 -43.36 -8.35
C ARG A 186 -1.04 -43.95 -8.56
N ASN A 187 -0.12 -43.18 -9.11
CA ASN A 187 1.27 -43.63 -9.26
C ASN A 187 1.96 -43.71 -7.90
N GLN A 188 1.82 -42.67 -7.06
CA GLN A 188 2.50 -42.58 -5.77
C GLN A 188 2.14 -43.71 -4.80
N ILE A 189 0.86 -44.14 -4.74
CA ILE A 189 0.40 -45.24 -3.85
C ILE A 189 0.97 -46.61 -4.23
N THR A 190 1.45 -46.77 -5.46
CA THR A 190 2.09 -48.01 -5.93
C THR A 190 3.62 -47.94 -5.89
N ASP A 191 4.18 -46.74 -5.79
CA ASP A 191 5.61 -46.47 -5.78
C ASP A 191 6.04 -45.95 -4.40
N LYS A 192 6.26 -44.63 -4.27
CA LYS A 192 6.86 -44.01 -3.08
C LYS A 192 6.10 -44.26 -1.78
N LEU A 193 4.77 -44.38 -1.84
CA LEU A 193 3.92 -44.56 -0.66
C LEU A 193 3.62 -46.04 -0.36
N ALA A 194 4.04 -46.98 -1.21
CA ALA A 194 3.68 -48.39 -1.09
C ALA A 194 4.12 -49.01 0.25
N GLY A 195 5.22 -48.54 0.83
CA GLY A 195 5.73 -48.98 2.14
C GLY A 195 5.05 -48.32 3.35
N PHE A 196 4.24 -47.26 3.16
CA PHE A 196 3.70 -46.42 4.23
C PHE A 196 2.16 -46.46 4.32
N ILE A 197 1.54 -47.26 3.45
CA ILE A 197 0.09 -47.40 3.33
C ILE A 197 -0.33 -48.82 3.73
N THR A 198 -1.41 -48.95 4.49
CA THR A 198 -2.01 -50.27 4.77
C THR A 198 -2.81 -50.78 3.57
N SER A 199 -3.11 -52.07 3.52
CA SER A 199 -3.94 -52.65 2.44
C SER A 199 -5.33 -52.01 2.38
N ASP A 200 -5.93 -51.72 3.54
CA ASP A 200 -7.27 -51.13 3.62
C ASP A 200 -7.26 -49.65 3.20
N GLU A 201 -6.28 -48.87 3.66
CA GLU A 201 -6.10 -47.48 3.22
C GLU A 201 -5.87 -47.40 1.70
N LYS A 202 -5.03 -48.30 1.17
CA LYS A 202 -4.74 -48.37 -0.26
C LYS A 202 -5.99 -48.69 -1.06
N SER A 203 -6.73 -49.74 -0.69
CA SER A 203 -7.96 -50.12 -1.39
C SER A 203 -9.02 -49.01 -1.36
N ASN A 204 -9.17 -48.33 -0.22
CA ASN A 204 -10.09 -47.21 -0.08
C ASN A 204 -9.69 -46.02 -0.98
N LEU A 205 -8.41 -45.66 -0.98
CA LEU A 205 -7.89 -44.57 -1.80
C LEU A 205 -7.95 -44.89 -3.30
N GLU A 206 -7.61 -46.12 -3.72
CA GLU A 206 -7.75 -46.58 -5.12
C GLU A 206 -9.19 -46.49 -5.61
N THR A 207 -10.13 -46.97 -4.78
CA THR A 207 -11.57 -46.87 -5.09
C THR A 207 -11.96 -45.41 -5.26
N LYS A 208 -11.52 -44.52 -4.36
CA LYS A 208 -11.90 -43.10 -4.43
C LYS A 208 -11.30 -42.37 -5.62
N LEU A 209 -10.07 -42.69 -5.98
CA LEU A 209 -9.39 -42.16 -7.16
C LEU A 209 -10.11 -42.59 -8.45
N MET A 210 -10.49 -43.88 -8.54
CA MET A 210 -11.25 -44.41 -9.68
C MET A 210 -12.63 -43.74 -9.80
N GLU A 211 -13.41 -43.69 -8.71
CA GLU A 211 -14.71 -43.00 -8.69
C GLU A 211 -14.62 -41.54 -9.13
N THR A 212 -13.52 -40.86 -8.76
CA THR A 212 -13.31 -39.45 -9.09
C THR A 212 -12.90 -39.27 -10.55
N GLU A 213 -12.05 -40.16 -11.09
CA GLU A 213 -11.71 -40.18 -12.52
C GLU A 213 -12.96 -40.43 -13.37
N ASP A 214 -13.73 -41.48 -13.05
CA ASP A 214 -14.96 -41.81 -13.77
C ASP A 214 -15.94 -40.63 -13.74
N TRP A 215 -16.09 -39.99 -12.56
CA TRP A 215 -16.95 -38.82 -12.41
C TRP A 215 -16.49 -37.64 -13.26
N LEU A 216 -15.18 -37.36 -13.34
CA LEU A 216 -14.62 -36.25 -14.13
C LEU A 216 -15.01 -36.30 -15.62
N TYR A 217 -15.25 -37.50 -16.16
CA TYR A 217 -15.65 -37.72 -17.56
C TYR A 217 -17.15 -37.88 -17.77
N THR A 218 -17.97 -37.70 -16.73
CA THR A 218 -19.43 -37.56 -16.88
C THR A 218 -19.83 -36.12 -17.18
N ASP A 219 -21.03 -35.90 -17.72
CA ASP A 219 -21.56 -34.55 -17.92
C ASP A 219 -21.68 -33.78 -16.57
N GLU A 220 -22.06 -34.46 -15.50
CA GLU A 220 -22.14 -33.87 -14.14
C GLU A 220 -20.77 -33.43 -13.63
N GLY A 221 -19.74 -34.22 -13.93
CA GLY A 221 -18.36 -33.90 -13.57
C GLY A 221 -17.76 -32.82 -14.44
N PHE A 222 -17.98 -32.85 -15.76
CA PHE A 222 -17.38 -31.92 -16.71
C PHE A 222 -17.84 -30.47 -16.50
N ASP A 223 -19.14 -30.28 -16.27
CA ASP A 223 -19.77 -28.97 -16.06
C ASP A 223 -19.97 -28.63 -14.57
N SER A 224 -19.19 -29.26 -13.69
CA SER A 224 -19.29 -29.02 -12.26
C SER A 224 -18.73 -27.66 -11.82
N THR A 225 -19.04 -27.28 -10.59
CA THR A 225 -18.58 -26.00 -10.00
C THR A 225 -17.18 -26.13 -9.39
N LYS A 226 -16.44 -25.01 -9.36
CA LYS A 226 -15.14 -24.91 -8.66
C LYS A 226 -15.17 -25.52 -7.25
N SER A 227 -16.23 -25.26 -6.47
CA SER A 227 -16.38 -25.77 -5.11
C SER A 227 -16.50 -27.28 -5.04
N VAL A 228 -17.17 -27.92 -6.02
CA VAL A 228 -17.32 -29.38 -6.05
C VAL A 228 -15.98 -30.04 -6.38
N TYR A 229 -15.23 -29.50 -7.35
CA TYR A 229 -13.87 -29.99 -7.65
C TYR A 229 -12.95 -29.84 -6.43
N GLN A 230 -12.99 -28.71 -5.74
CA GLN A 230 -12.23 -28.48 -4.51
C GLN A 230 -12.61 -29.48 -3.41
N GLN A 231 -13.90 -29.72 -3.19
CA GLN A 231 -14.35 -30.65 -2.17
C GLN A 231 -13.86 -32.08 -2.43
N LYS A 232 -13.94 -32.55 -3.69
CA LYS A 232 -13.41 -33.87 -4.08
C LYS A 232 -11.91 -33.97 -3.86
N LEU A 233 -11.17 -32.91 -4.20
CA LEU A 233 -9.73 -32.85 -3.95
C LEU A 233 -9.41 -32.92 -2.46
N ASP A 234 -10.14 -32.18 -1.63
CA ASP A 234 -9.96 -32.17 -0.18
C ASP A 234 -10.30 -33.53 0.44
N ASP A 235 -11.35 -34.20 -0.05
CA ASP A 235 -11.73 -35.53 0.43
C ASP A 235 -10.67 -36.58 0.10
N MET A 236 -10.01 -36.49 -1.07
CA MET A 236 -8.88 -37.37 -1.37
C MET A 236 -7.62 -37.01 -0.58
N ARG A 237 -7.33 -35.71 -0.40
CA ARG A 237 -6.20 -35.25 0.44
C ARG A 237 -6.36 -35.72 1.89
N LYS A 238 -7.57 -35.76 2.44
CA LYS A 238 -7.81 -36.30 3.79
C LYS A 238 -7.38 -37.76 3.91
N LEU A 239 -7.52 -38.54 2.83
CA LEU A 239 -7.12 -39.95 2.79
C LEU A 239 -5.62 -40.11 2.52
N SER A 240 -5.02 -39.30 1.64
CA SER A 240 -3.59 -39.41 1.30
C SER A 240 -2.65 -38.79 2.33
N SER A 241 -3.06 -37.68 2.96
CA SER A 241 -2.18 -36.88 3.83
C SER A 241 -1.53 -37.67 4.97
N PRO A 242 -2.24 -38.57 5.68
CA PRO A 242 -1.61 -39.40 6.71
C PRO A 242 -0.50 -40.30 6.15
N VAL A 243 -0.67 -40.82 4.94
CA VAL A 243 0.28 -41.71 4.27
C VAL A 243 1.52 -40.93 3.81
N GLU A 244 1.30 -39.78 3.17
CA GLU A 244 2.37 -38.85 2.76
C GLU A 244 3.16 -38.33 3.97
N PHE A 245 2.45 -38.11 5.10
CA PHE A 245 3.07 -37.70 6.36
C PHE A 245 3.98 -38.79 6.93
N ARG A 246 3.57 -40.07 6.90
CA ARG A 246 4.43 -41.18 7.33
C ARG A 246 5.71 -41.28 6.49
N LEU A 247 5.59 -41.13 5.16
CA LEU A 247 6.76 -41.09 4.26
C LEU A 247 7.68 -39.91 4.63
N THR A 248 7.13 -38.71 4.76
CA THR A 248 7.89 -37.49 5.12
C THR A 248 8.62 -37.68 6.45
N GLU A 249 7.95 -38.25 7.45
CA GLU A 249 8.53 -38.50 8.75
C GLU A 249 9.61 -39.60 8.73
N SER A 250 9.53 -40.55 7.79
CA SER A 250 10.59 -41.54 7.61
C SER A 250 11.90 -40.93 7.10
N THR A 251 11.84 -39.82 6.36
CA THR A 251 13.02 -39.12 5.81
C THR A 251 13.50 -38.00 6.72
N GLU A 252 12.59 -37.15 7.21
CA GLU A 252 12.92 -35.92 7.94
C GLU A 252 13.29 -36.17 9.41
N ARG A 253 12.78 -37.24 10.04
CA ARG A 253 13.02 -37.48 11.47
C ARG A 253 14.50 -37.70 11.78
N GLY A 254 15.21 -38.44 10.94
CA GLY A 254 16.65 -38.68 11.11
C GLY A 254 17.47 -37.38 10.99
N VAL A 255 17.06 -36.49 10.08
CA VAL A 255 17.68 -35.16 9.92
C VAL A 255 17.45 -34.30 11.17
N ALA A 256 16.20 -34.20 11.63
CA ALA A 256 15.86 -33.44 12.83
C ALA A 256 16.55 -34.01 14.09
N GLN A 257 16.68 -35.34 14.19
CA GLN A 257 17.43 -35.99 15.25
C GLN A 257 18.90 -35.56 15.23
N ALA A 258 19.56 -35.60 14.08
CA ALA A 258 20.95 -35.17 13.94
C ALA A 258 21.14 -33.68 14.28
N GLU A 259 20.20 -32.82 13.85
CA GLU A 259 20.19 -31.39 14.21
C GLU A 259 20.12 -31.19 15.74
N LEU A 260 19.21 -31.88 16.42
CA LEU A 260 19.07 -31.78 17.88
C LEU A 260 20.32 -32.31 18.59
N THR A 261 20.82 -33.48 18.19
CA THR A 261 22.05 -34.04 18.76
C THR A 261 23.23 -33.09 18.62
N ALA A 262 23.44 -32.51 17.44
CA ALA A 262 24.54 -31.56 17.21
C ALA A 262 24.42 -30.31 18.10
N VAL A 263 23.21 -29.77 18.28
CA VAL A 263 22.96 -28.63 19.18
C VAL A 263 23.28 -28.99 20.64
N LEU A 264 22.87 -30.18 21.08
CA LEU A 264 23.10 -30.65 22.44
C LEU A 264 24.57 -30.93 22.71
N GLU A 265 25.27 -31.55 21.77
CA GLU A 265 26.72 -31.80 21.84
C GLU A 265 27.50 -30.49 21.92
N GLU A 266 27.12 -29.47 21.13
CA GLU A 266 27.77 -28.18 21.17
C GLU A 266 27.59 -27.49 22.54
N TYR A 267 26.38 -27.48 23.09
CA TYR A 267 26.17 -26.91 24.43
C TYR A 267 26.88 -27.70 25.53
N LYS A 268 26.90 -29.03 25.45
CA LYS A 268 27.69 -29.86 26.37
C LYS A 268 29.19 -29.57 26.25
N ARG A 269 29.70 -29.38 25.03
CA ARG A 269 31.10 -29.02 24.77
C ARG A 269 31.44 -27.68 25.42
N MET A 270 30.59 -26.67 25.24
CA MET A 270 30.78 -25.34 25.86
C MET A 270 30.81 -25.45 27.40
N VAL A 271 29.82 -26.10 28.00
CA VAL A 271 29.70 -26.22 29.47
C VAL A 271 30.85 -27.02 30.09
N ASN A 272 31.40 -28.00 29.38
CA ASN A 272 32.52 -28.81 29.85
C ASN A 272 33.89 -28.27 29.43
N SER A 273 33.94 -27.20 28.63
CA SER A 273 35.21 -26.62 28.20
C SER A 273 35.84 -25.80 29.34
N GLY A 274 37.17 -25.90 29.46
CA GLY A 274 37.97 -25.01 30.31
C GLY A 274 38.37 -23.72 29.60
N ASP A 275 37.66 -23.34 28.54
CA ASP A 275 37.99 -22.16 27.73
C ASP A 275 37.68 -20.88 28.52
N ASP A 276 38.61 -19.93 28.52
CA ASP A 276 38.40 -18.62 29.13
C ASP A 276 37.20 -17.90 28.53
N ALA A 277 36.80 -18.21 27.29
CA ALA A 277 35.58 -17.72 26.66
C ALA A 277 34.31 -17.89 27.53
N TYR A 278 34.27 -18.88 28.43
CA TYR A 278 33.10 -19.22 29.25
C TYR A 278 33.36 -19.12 30.76
N SER A 279 34.50 -18.55 31.18
CA SER A 279 34.92 -18.47 32.59
C SER A 279 33.98 -17.61 33.45
N HIS A 280 33.21 -16.71 32.84
CA HIS A 280 32.24 -15.83 33.49
C HIS A 280 30.85 -16.45 33.71
N TRP A 281 30.61 -17.68 33.24
CA TRP A 281 29.36 -18.39 33.51
C TRP A 281 29.36 -18.89 34.96
N THR A 282 28.26 -18.63 35.65
CA THR A 282 28.02 -19.15 37.01
C THR A 282 27.82 -20.66 36.99
N GLU A 283 28.08 -21.32 38.11
CA GLU A 283 27.86 -22.78 38.22
C GLU A 283 26.37 -23.12 38.12
N GLU A 284 25.48 -22.22 38.54
CA GLU A 284 24.03 -22.35 38.36
C GLU A 284 23.65 -22.32 36.88
N GLU A 285 24.20 -21.40 36.09
CA GLU A 285 23.97 -21.31 34.64
C GLU A 285 24.49 -22.56 33.91
N LYS A 286 25.71 -23.02 34.24
CA LYS A 286 26.29 -24.26 33.70
C LYS A 286 25.43 -25.48 34.03
N THR A 287 24.97 -25.58 35.28
CA THR A 287 24.10 -26.68 35.74
C THR A 287 22.76 -26.65 35.01
N LYS A 288 22.15 -25.47 34.85
CA LYS A 288 20.90 -25.30 34.11
C LYS A 288 21.03 -25.73 32.65
N LEU A 289 22.10 -25.32 31.97
CA LEU A 289 22.34 -25.70 30.57
C LEU A 289 22.62 -27.21 30.43
N ARG A 290 23.40 -27.78 31.36
CA ARG A 290 23.64 -29.23 31.42
C ARG A 290 22.35 -30.02 31.61
N GLN A 291 21.51 -29.62 32.57
CA GLN A 291 20.23 -30.30 32.83
C GLN A 291 19.29 -30.19 31.63
N THR A 292 19.21 -29.01 31.01
CA THR A 292 18.40 -28.81 29.79
C THR A 292 18.85 -29.76 28.67
N CYS A 293 20.16 -29.99 28.52
CA CYS A 293 20.65 -30.94 27.54
C CYS A 293 20.27 -32.38 27.87
N VAL A 294 20.44 -32.80 29.13
CA VAL A 294 20.07 -34.14 29.60
C VAL A 294 18.57 -34.40 29.42
N ASP A 295 17.72 -33.46 29.82
CA ASP A 295 16.26 -33.60 29.70
C ASP A 295 15.83 -33.71 28.22
N ALA A 296 16.51 -32.99 27.32
CA ALA A 296 16.24 -33.07 25.89
C ALA A 296 16.69 -34.41 25.29
N GLU A 297 17.83 -34.96 25.72
CA GLU A 297 18.30 -36.28 25.30
C GLU A 297 17.40 -37.41 25.80
N THR A 298 17.01 -37.37 27.08
CA THR A 298 16.08 -38.36 27.64
C THR A 298 14.75 -38.32 26.89
N TRP A 299 14.20 -37.13 26.64
CA TRP A 299 12.97 -36.98 25.86
C TRP A 299 13.11 -37.54 24.43
N LEU A 300 14.22 -37.24 23.76
CA LEU A 300 14.48 -37.73 22.40
C LEU A 300 14.63 -39.26 22.39
N PHE A 301 15.39 -39.81 23.34
CA PHE A 301 15.59 -41.25 23.49
C PHE A 301 14.26 -41.97 23.73
N ASP A 302 13.47 -41.53 24.72
CA ASP A 302 12.16 -42.11 25.05
C ASP A 302 11.21 -42.07 23.84
N GLY A 303 11.21 -40.96 23.10
CA GLY A 303 10.41 -40.81 21.89
C GLY A 303 10.84 -41.74 20.76
N LEU A 304 12.15 -41.86 20.52
CA LEU A 304 12.71 -42.75 19.50
C LEU A 304 12.50 -44.23 19.85
N THR A 305 12.60 -44.61 21.12
CA THR A 305 12.29 -45.97 21.56
C THR A 305 10.83 -46.32 21.26
N LYS A 306 9.88 -45.44 21.65
CA LYS A 306 8.46 -45.65 21.33
C LYS A 306 8.20 -45.70 19.83
N GLN A 307 8.96 -44.93 19.04
CA GLN A 307 8.84 -44.92 17.59
C GLN A 307 9.41 -46.18 16.93
N ALA A 308 10.42 -46.81 17.52
CA ALA A 308 11.02 -48.04 17.02
C ALA A 308 10.09 -49.25 17.16
N ASP A 309 9.13 -49.19 18.10
CA ASP A 309 8.11 -50.23 18.27
C ASP A 309 6.99 -50.17 17.22
N LEU A 310 6.97 -49.12 16.38
CA LEU A 310 5.93 -48.87 15.38
C LEU A 310 6.38 -49.26 13.97
N GLY A 311 5.44 -49.81 13.20
CA GLY A 311 5.62 -50.10 11.79
C GLY A 311 5.59 -48.86 10.91
N PRO A 312 6.04 -48.96 9.63
CA PRO A 312 6.01 -47.85 8.67
C PRO A 312 4.62 -47.27 8.38
N THR A 313 3.56 -48.05 8.62
CA THR A 313 2.16 -47.67 8.41
C THR A 313 1.50 -47.09 9.65
N ASP A 314 2.17 -47.11 10.80
CA ASP A 314 1.61 -46.58 12.04
C ASP A 314 1.81 -45.06 12.12
N ALA A 315 0.94 -44.38 12.86
CA ALA A 315 1.09 -42.95 13.09
C ALA A 315 2.36 -42.67 13.91
N PRO A 316 3.24 -41.74 13.48
CA PRO A 316 4.46 -41.45 14.19
C PRO A 316 4.18 -40.80 15.55
N VAL A 317 4.88 -41.27 16.58
CA VAL A 317 4.75 -40.78 17.97
C VAL A 317 5.75 -39.67 18.30
N ILE A 318 6.84 -39.60 17.54
CA ILE A 318 7.79 -38.48 17.56
C ILE A 318 8.00 -37.98 16.14
N THR A 319 7.72 -36.69 15.94
CA THR A 319 7.77 -36.07 14.63
C THR A 319 9.00 -35.19 14.47
N SER A 320 9.47 -35.02 13.23
CA SER A 320 10.52 -34.07 12.87
C SER A 320 10.19 -32.65 13.36
N ALA A 321 8.93 -32.23 13.25
CA ALA A 321 8.44 -30.96 13.77
C ALA A 321 8.55 -30.84 15.29
N ALA A 322 8.19 -31.89 16.04
CA ALA A 322 8.32 -31.92 17.49
C ALA A 322 9.80 -31.84 17.92
N ILE A 323 10.69 -32.53 17.22
CA ILE A 323 12.14 -32.48 17.47
C ILE A 323 12.68 -31.07 17.21
N ARG A 324 12.32 -30.44 16.08
CA ARG A 324 12.72 -29.05 15.78
C ARG A 324 12.14 -28.04 16.79
N SER A 325 10.92 -28.25 17.26
CA SER A 325 10.34 -27.47 18.35
C SER A 325 11.15 -27.61 19.65
N LYS A 326 11.63 -28.83 19.95
CA LYS A 326 12.53 -29.08 21.09
C LYS A 326 13.85 -28.34 20.94
N ILE A 327 14.43 -28.27 19.74
CA ILE A 327 15.65 -27.46 19.47
C ILE A 327 15.41 -26.00 19.83
N VAL A 328 14.27 -25.42 19.40
CA VAL A 328 13.92 -24.03 19.74
C VAL A 328 13.81 -23.85 21.26
N ALA A 329 13.17 -24.77 21.96
CA ALA A 329 13.05 -24.72 23.42
C ALA A 329 14.41 -24.81 24.12
N VAL A 330 15.32 -25.69 23.67
CA VAL A 330 16.69 -25.78 24.22
C VAL A 330 17.46 -24.49 23.98
N ARG A 331 17.39 -23.93 22.76
CA ARG A 331 18.04 -22.66 22.40
C ARG A 331 17.52 -21.49 23.22
N ALA A 332 16.22 -21.44 23.51
CA ALA A 332 15.65 -20.39 24.34
C ALA A 332 16.24 -20.35 25.75
N VAL A 333 16.63 -21.51 26.30
CA VAL A 333 17.33 -21.60 27.59
C VAL A 333 18.83 -21.32 27.46
N ALA A 334 19.45 -21.82 26.40
CA ALA A 334 20.91 -21.74 26.21
C ALA A 334 21.39 -20.35 25.80
N LEU A 335 20.70 -19.67 24.87
CA LEU A 335 21.15 -18.40 24.27
C LEU A 335 21.46 -17.32 25.32
N PRO A 336 20.61 -17.05 26.34
CA PRO A 336 20.92 -16.05 27.36
C PRO A 336 22.23 -16.33 28.13
N ILE A 337 22.62 -17.60 28.24
CA ILE A 337 23.86 -18.03 28.90
C ILE A 337 25.02 -17.90 27.91
N THR A 338 24.86 -18.46 26.70
CA THR A 338 25.95 -18.56 25.72
C THR A 338 26.35 -17.23 25.11
N THR A 339 25.43 -16.25 25.05
CA THR A 339 25.70 -14.91 24.51
C THR A 339 26.00 -13.88 25.60
N LYS A 340 26.11 -14.29 26.86
CA LYS A 340 26.43 -13.39 27.97
C LYS A 340 27.82 -12.77 27.74
N PRO A 341 27.98 -11.44 27.74
CA PRO A 341 29.29 -10.82 27.54
C PRO A 341 30.19 -11.04 28.76
N LYS A 342 31.51 -11.11 28.55
CA LYS A 342 32.49 -11.14 29.65
C LYS A 342 32.42 -9.82 30.44
N PRO A 343 32.51 -9.86 31.78
CA PRO A 343 32.65 -8.65 32.57
C PRO A 343 33.90 -7.88 32.12
N LEU A 344 33.75 -6.59 31.84
CA LEU A 344 34.91 -5.74 31.57
C LEU A 344 35.81 -5.74 32.82
N PRO A 345 37.14 -5.85 32.65
CA PRO A 345 38.05 -5.77 33.78
C PRO A 345 37.85 -4.43 34.51
N LYS A 346 37.69 -4.47 35.83
CA LYS A 346 37.62 -3.27 36.65
C LYS A 346 38.90 -2.47 36.43
N VAL A 347 38.79 -1.30 35.81
CA VAL A 347 39.86 -0.30 35.84
C VAL A 347 39.90 0.22 37.28
N GLU A 348 40.85 -0.30 38.07
CA GLU A 348 41.20 0.31 39.35
C GLU A 348 41.74 1.70 39.06
N THR A 349 40.96 2.73 39.41
CA THR A 349 41.47 4.10 39.47
C THR A 349 42.54 4.11 40.57
N PRO A 350 43.81 4.41 40.28
CA PRO A 350 44.84 4.46 41.31
C PRO A 350 44.46 5.50 42.35
N ALA A 351 44.58 5.14 43.63
CA ALA A 351 44.36 6.06 44.75
C ALA A 351 45.19 7.33 44.57
N ALA A 352 44.53 8.49 44.67
CA ALA A 352 45.19 9.79 44.65
C ALA A 352 46.18 9.89 45.85
N PRO A 353 47.42 10.35 45.63
CA PRO A 353 48.36 10.56 46.73
C PRO A 353 47.93 11.74 47.60
N GLU A 354 48.04 11.59 48.93
CA GLU A 354 47.85 12.65 49.92
C GLU A 354 48.87 13.79 49.74
N PRO A 355 48.51 15.05 50.05
CA PRO A 355 49.25 16.23 49.64
C PRO A 355 50.36 16.62 50.64
N SER A 356 51.51 17.07 50.11
CA SER A 356 52.53 17.82 50.85
C SER A 356 52.64 19.24 50.29
N GLU A 357 52.69 20.19 51.21
CA GLU A 357 52.62 21.65 51.14
C GLU A 357 53.34 22.35 49.97
N ALA A 358 52.67 23.36 49.40
CA ALA A 358 53.31 24.60 48.97
C ALA A 358 52.32 25.78 49.05
N GLU A 359 52.83 26.88 49.57
CA GLU A 359 52.20 28.17 49.89
C GLU A 359 51.64 28.97 48.69
N ALA A 360 50.73 29.88 49.04
CA ALA A 360 50.47 31.21 48.47
C ALA A 360 49.87 31.34 47.04
N ALA A 361 48.54 31.55 47.04
CA ALA A 361 47.75 32.67 46.45
C ALA A 361 48.41 33.68 45.46
N PRO A 362 47.62 34.47 44.68
CA PRO A 362 46.25 34.27 44.16
C PRO A 362 46.08 34.71 42.68
N ALA A 363 44.83 34.66 42.23
CA ALA A 363 44.17 35.62 41.33
C ALA A 363 44.02 35.29 39.83
N ASP A 364 42.75 35.09 39.48
CA ASP A 364 41.98 35.82 38.47
C ASP A 364 41.77 35.26 37.06
N SER A 365 40.50 35.40 36.66
CA SER A 365 39.92 35.56 35.33
C SER A 365 39.69 34.35 34.40
N LYS A 366 38.39 34.17 34.10
CA LYS A 366 37.77 34.05 32.75
C LYS A 366 38.13 32.84 31.90
N ASP A 367 37.32 32.33 30.96
CA ASP A 367 35.95 32.51 30.45
C ASP A 367 35.76 31.28 29.53
N GLU A 368 34.51 30.90 29.24
CA GLU A 368 34.06 30.24 27.99
C GLU A 368 34.66 28.85 27.59
N ALA A 369 33.97 27.92 26.93
CA ALA A 369 32.66 27.87 26.30
C ALA A 369 32.32 26.39 25.98
N GLU A 370 31.02 26.16 25.73
CA GLU A 370 30.41 25.26 24.73
C GLU A 370 30.85 23.77 24.70
N LYS A 371 30.03 22.78 25.08
CA LYS A 371 28.70 22.42 24.56
C LYS A 371 28.56 22.55 23.03
N MET A 372 28.81 21.45 22.32
CA MET A 372 28.03 21.09 21.15
C MET A 372 27.92 19.56 21.04
N ASP A 373 26.69 19.10 21.23
CA ASP A 373 26.13 17.88 20.66
C ASP A 373 26.36 17.84 19.15
N LEU A 374 26.58 16.64 18.59
CA LEU A 374 26.02 16.25 17.31
C LEU A 374 26.20 14.73 17.09
N ASP A 375 25.04 14.08 17.02
CA ASP A 375 24.62 12.95 16.17
C ASP A 375 25.63 11.85 15.76
#